data_AF-A0A976CBT9-F1
#
_entry.id   AF-A0A976CBT9-F1
#
_cell.length_a   1.000
_cell.length_b   1.000
_cell.length_c   1.000
_cell.angle_alpha   90.00
_cell.angle_beta   90.00
_cell.angle_gamma   90.00
#
_symmetry.space_group_name_H-M   'P 1'
#
loop_
_entity.id
_entity.type
_entity.pdbx_description
1 polymer ?
#
loop_
_entity_poly.entity_id
_entity_poly.type
_entity_poly.pdbx_seq_one_letter_code
_entity_poly.pdbx_strand_id
1 'polypeptide(L)'
;MWLALNIAHTIAFLGKFEGAYLQFERWLLLPANLVDFIYQPWTLITYFFIHKDLFHILFNMLALYWFGQIIEEFLGSRRVISLYVLGGIVG
;
A
#
# COMPACT_ATOMS: atom_id res chain seq x y z
N MET A 1 -5.86 7.17 -0.72
CA MET A 1 -5.37 6.42 -1.91
C MET A 1 -6.51 5.70 -2.63
N TRP A 2 -7.23 4.79 -1.97
CA TRP A 2 -8.34 4.01 -2.56
C TRP A 2 -9.32 4.81 -3.43
N LEU A 3 -9.88 5.91 -2.88
CA LEU A 3 -10.82 6.77 -3.60
C LEU A 3 -10.17 7.41 -4.85
N ALA A 4 -8.92 7.87 -4.72
CA ALA A 4 -8.18 8.49 -5.82
C ALA A 4 -7.90 7.49 -6.96
N LEU A 5 -7.56 6.23 -6.63
CA LEU A 5 -7.36 5.17 -7.63
C LEU A 5 -8.67 4.84 -8.36
N ASN A 6 -9.80 4.78 -7.65
CA ASN A 6 -11.11 4.50 -8.25
C ASN A 6 -11.60 5.67 -9.12
N ILE A 7 -11.37 6.91 -8.70
CA ILE A 7 -11.66 8.10 -9.51
C ILE A 7 -10.78 8.11 -10.77
N ALA A 8 -9.48 7.88 -10.64
CA ALA A 8 -8.56 7.81 -11.77
C ALA A 8 -8.93 6.69 -12.75
N HIS A 9 -9.34 5.52 -12.24
CA HIS A 9 -9.82 4.42 -13.06
C HIS A 9 -11.08 4.80 -13.84
N THR A 10 -12.06 5.41 -13.16
CA THR A 10 -13.32 5.85 -13.79
C THR A 10 -13.07 6.89 -14.87
N ILE A 11 -12.18 7.86 -14.62
CA ILE A 11 -11.77 8.86 -15.62
C ILE A 11 -11.08 8.19 -16.80
N ALA A 12 -10.20 7.22 -16.56
CA ALA A 12 -9.49 6.49 -17.62
C ALA A 12 -10.42 5.63 -18.47
N PHE A 13 -11.41 5.01 -17.85
CA PHE A 13 -12.45 4.27 -18.52
C PHE A 13 -13.29 5.18 -19.43
N LEU A 14 -13.76 6.31 -18.90
CA LEU A 14 -14.55 7.29 -19.68
C LEU A 14 -13.74 7.91 -20.83
N GLY A 15 -12.45 8.14 -20.60
CA GLY A 15 -11.54 8.69 -21.61
C GLY A 15 -10.94 7.66 -22.58
N LYS A 16 -11.28 6.37 -22.46
CA LYS A 16 -10.75 5.27 -23.29
C LYS A 16 -9.22 5.09 -23.21
N PHE A 17 -8.59 5.46 -22.10
CA PHE A 17 -7.17 5.25 -21.84
C PHE A 17 -6.92 4.26 -20.69
N GLU A 18 -7.85 3.32 -20.49
CA GLU A 18 -7.77 2.28 -19.47
C GLU A 18 -6.45 1.48 -19.55
N GLY A 19 -5.94 1.20 -20.75
CA GLY A 19 -4.64 0.54 -20.91
C GLY A 19 -3.47 1.30 -20.27
N ALA A 20 -3.46 2.63 -20.37
CA ALA A 20 -2.44 3.47 -19.72
C ALA A 20 -2.61 3.49 -18.20
N TYR A 21 -3.85 3.47 -17.70
CA TYR A 21 -4.13 3.34 -16.27
C TYR A 21 -3.64 2.00 -15.71
N LEU A 22 -3.92 0.89 -16.40
CA LEU A 22 -3.47 -0.44 -15.98
C LEU A 22 -1.93 -0.54 -15.99
N GLN A 23 -1.26 0.05 -16.99
CA GLN A 23 0.19 0.14 -17.02
C GLN A 23 0.74 0.91 -15.82
N PHE A 24 0.16 2.08 -15.53
CA PHE A 24 0.54 2.90 -14.38
C PHE A 24 0.31 2.17 -13.05
N GLU A 25 -0.82 1.48 -12.90
CA GLU A 25 -1.11 0.70 -11.70
C GLU A 25 -0.10 -0.42 -11.48
N ARG A 26 0.30 -1.14 -12.55
CA ARG A 26 1.31 -2.21 -12.47
C ARG A 26 2.68 -1.71 -12.00
N TRP A 27 3.03 -0.46 -12.30
CA TRP A 27 4.29 0.16 -11.87
C TRP A 27 4.31 0.54 -10.40
N LEU A 28 3.17 0.47 -9.72
CA LEU A 28 3.04 0.79 -8.31
C LEU A 28 2.77 -0.42 -7.42
N LEU A 29 2.30 -1.53 -8.01
CA LEU A 29 2.06 -2.80 -7.31
C LEU A 29 3.34 -3.64 -7.27
N LEU A 30 3.54 -4.34 -6.15
CA LEU A 30 4.65 -5.27 -6.01
C LEU A 30 4.49 -6.45 -7.00
N PRO A 31 5.46 -6.69 -7.90
CA PRO A 31 5.40 -7.82 -8.81
C PRO A 31 5.62 -9.13 -8.05
N ALA A 32 4.91 -10.19 -8.46
CA ALA A 32 5.04 -11.51 -7.84
C ALA A 32 6.38 -12.19 -8.19
N ASN A 33 7.00 -11.80 -9.30
CA ASN A 33 8.23 -12.36 -9.83
C ASN A 33 9.44 -11.46 -9.55
N LEU A 34 10.51 -12.09 -9.06
CA LEU A 34 11.75 -11.41 -8.68
C LEU A 34 12.45 -10.71 -9.85
N VAL A 35 12.29 -11.22 -11.08
CA VAL A 35 12.88 -10.62 -12.28
C VAL A 35 12.27 -9.25 -12.53
N ASP A 36 10.94 -9.14 -12.52
CA ASP A 36 10.28 -7.86 -12.72
C ASP A 36 10.57 -6.92 -11.55
N PHE A 37 10.63 -7.44 -10.33
CA PHE A 37 10.99 -6.67 -9.14
C PHE A 37 12.32 -5.91 -9.28
N ILE A 38 13.35 -6.53 -9.86
CA ILE A 38 14.66 -5.89 -10.08
C ILE A 38 14.54 -4.64 -10.96
N TYR A 39 13.58 -4.62 -11.89
CA TYR A 39 13.32 -3.46 -12.75
C TYR A 39 12.39 -2.42 -12.12
N GLN A 40 11.72 -2.74 -11.01
CA GLN A 40 10.84 -1.83 -10.28
C GLN A 40 11.04 -1.88 -8.75
N PRO A 41 12.25 -1.60 -8.23
CA PRO A 41 12.57 -1.76 -6.81
C PRO A 41 11.79 -0.79 -5.90
N TRP A 42 11.35 0.36 -6.45
CA TRP A 42 10.48 1.30 -5.73
C TRP A 42 9.14 0.68 -5.31
N THR A 43 8.73 -0.43 -5.93
CA THR A 43 7.49 -1.13 -5.59
C THR A 43 7.46 -1.62 -4.16
N LEU A 44 8.61 -1.85 -3.51
CA LEU A 44 8.70 -2.12 -2.06
C LEU A 44 8.16 -0.99 -1.20
N ILE A 45 8.17 0.25 -1.67
CA ILE A 45 7.65 1.39 -0.92
C ILE A 45 6.24 1.71 -1.41
N THR A 46 6.02 1.73 -2.72
CA THR A 46 4.73 2.16 -3.27
C THR A 46 3.59 1.21 -2.94
N TYR A 47 3.86 -0.10 -2.81
CA TYR A 47 2.81 -1.07 -2.45
C TYR A 47 2.22 -0.81 -1.06
N PHE A 48 3.01 -0.29 -0.10
CA PHE A 48 2.50 0.04 1.24
C PHE A 48 1.35 1.02 1.24
N PHE A 49 1.41 1.98 0.33
CA PHE A 49 0.47 3.08 0.34
C PHE A 49 -0.73 2.82 -0.57
N ILE A 50 -0.68 1.75 -1.37
CA ILE A 50 -1.73 1.40 -2.33
C ILE A 50 -2.65 0.37 -1.74
N HIS A 51 -3.91 0.79 -1.57
CA HIS A 51 -4.98 -0.06 -1.08
C HIS A 51 -6.10 -0.05 -2.11
N LYS A 52 -6.43 -1.24 -2.63
CA LYS A 52 -7.50 -1.44 -3.62
C LYS A 52 -8.88 -1.67 -3.02
N ASP A 53 -8.95 -2.04 -1.75
CA ASP A 53 -10.22 -2.26 -1.05
C ASP A 53 -10.37 -1.35 0.16
N LEU A 54 -11.57 -0.78 0.30
CA LEU A 54 -11.92 0.10 1.41
C LEU A 54 -11.87 -0.63 2.76
N PHE A 55 -12.35 -1.88 2.81
CA PHE A 55 -12.32 -2.67 4.04
C PHE A 55 -10.91 -3.09 4.43
N HIS A 56 -10.03 -3.40 3.47
CA HIS A 56 -8.62 -3.70 3.76
C HIS A 56 -7.94 -2.53 4.48
N ILE A 57 -8.04 -1.31 3.94
CA ILE A 57 -7.42 -0.14 4.58
C ILE A 57 -8.07 0.16 5.94
N LEU A 58 -9.39 -0.01 6.07
CA LEU A 58 -10.10 0.20 7.33
C LEU A 58 -9.57 -0.74 8.43
N PHE A 59 -9.52 -2.04 8.14
CA PHE A 59 -9.06 -3.04 9.12
C PHE A 59 -7.56 -2.93 9.40
N ASN A 60 -6.74 -2.58 8.41
CA ASN A 60 -5.32 -2.30 8.63
C ASN A 60 -5.13 -1.14 9.61
N MET A 61 -5.85 -0.03 9.43
CA MET A 61 -5.75 1.14 10.31
C MET A 61 -6.28 0.85 11.72
N LEU A 62 -7.34 0.04 11.83
CA LEU A 62 -7.90 -0.39 13.10
C LEU A 62 -6.92 -1.31 13.86
N ALA A 63 -6.34 -2.28 13.16
CA ALA A 63 -5.30 -3.15 13.71
C ALA A 63 -4.07 -2.33 14.12
N LEU A 64 -3.60 -1.40 13.29
CA LEU A 64 -2.51 -0.49 13.60
C LEU A 64 -2.78 0.34 14.84
N TYR A 65 -4.00 0.85 15.00
CA TYR A 65 -4.40 1.60 16.17
C TYR A 65 -4.34 0.72 17.43
N TRP A 66 -5.02 -0.42 17.45
CA TRP A 66 -5.07 -1.28 18.63
C TRP A 66 -3.73 -1.91 18.98
N PHE A 67 -3.05 -2.55 18.02
CA PHE A 67 -1.74 -3.13 18.26
C PHE A 67 -0.68 -2.06 18.52
N GLY A 68 -0.79 -0.89 17.89
CA GLY A 68 0.08 0.25 18.14
C GLY A 68 -0.02 0.73 19.59
N GLN A 69 -1.23 0.87 20.13
CA GLN A 69 -1.42 1.24 21.55
C GLN A 69 -0.85 0.19 22.50
N ILE A 70 -1.09 -1.10 22.24
CA ILE A 70 -0.53 -2.20 23.05
C ILE A 70 1.01 -2.13 23.03
N ILE A 71 1.60 -2.06 21.83
CA ILE A 71 3.06 -1.98 21.66
C ILE A 71 3.62 -0.73 22.33
N GLU A 72 2.95 0.41 22.22
CA GLU A 72 3.36 1.65 22.88
C GLU A 72 3.41 1.49 24.40
N GLU A 73 2.41 0.85 24.99
CA GLU A 73 2.31 0.61 26.43
C GLU A 73 3.44 -0.31 26.93
N PHE A 74 3.79 -1.35 26.16
CA PHE A 74 4.82 -2.32 26.56
C PHE A 74 6.27 -1.92 26.18
N LEU A 75 6.46 -1.20 25.07
CA LEU A 75 7.76 -1.00 24.43
C LEU A 75 8.13 0.48 24.23
N GLY A 76 7.20 1.40 24.48
CA GLY A 76 7.38 2.84 24.33
C GLY A 76 7.23 3.35 22.90
N SER A 77 6.85 4.62 22.77
CA SER A 77 6.45 5.27 21.50
C SER A 77 7.48 5.20 20.37
N ARG A 78 8.78 5.20 20.69
CA ARG A 78 9.86 5.13 19.68
C ARG A 78 9.89 3.82 18.90
N ARG A 79 9.46 2.71 19.52
CA ARG A 79 9.51 1.38 18.90
C ARG A 79 8.31 1.10 17.99
N VAL A 80 7.19 1.81 18.19
CA VAL A 80 5.99 1.71 17.34
C VAL A 80 6.31 2.09 15.89
N ILE A 81 7.07 3.17 15.67
CA ILE A 81 7.44 3.63 14.32
C ILE A 81 8.37 2.61 13.64
N SER A 82 9.37 2.09 14.36
CA SER A 82 10.27 1.07 13.80
C SER A 82 9.52 -0.20 13.44
N LEU A 83 8.56 -0.63 14.28
CA LEU A 83 7.73 -1.81 14.02
C LEU A 83 6.75 -1.57 12.86
N TYR A 84 6.24 -0.35 12.70
CA TYR A 84 5.42 0.02 11.55
C TYR A 84 6.20 -0.07 10.24
N VAL A 85 7.41 0.49 10.19
CA VAL A 85 8.25 0.46 8.99
C VAL A 85 8.75 -0.95 8.68
N LEU A 86 9.20 -1.70 9.69
CA LEU A 86 9.67 -3.08 9.50
C LEU A 86 8.53 -4.03 9.17
N GLY A 87 7.39 -3.91 9.87
CA GLY A 87 6.18 -4.68 9.60
C GLY A 87 5.60 -4.37 8.24
N GLY A 88 5.77 -3.13 7.76
CA GLY A 88 5.65 -2.82 6.35
C GLY A 88 6.59 -3.70 5.55
N ILE A 89 7.90 -3.44 5.57
CA ILE A 89 8.89 -4.08 4.67
C ILE A 89 8.79 -5.61 4.62
N VAL A 90 8.38 -6.25 5.71
CA VAL A 90 8.25 -7.70 5.85
C VAL A 90 6.85 -8.23 5.51
N GLY A 91 5.81 -7.41 5.66
CA GLY A 91 4.40 -7.76 5.46
C GLY A 91 4.01 -7.93 3.99
#